data_AF-A0A9P9Q6Z9-F1
#
_entry.id   AF-A0A9P9Q6Z9-F1
#
_cell.length_a   1.000
_cell.length_b   1.000
_cell.length_c   1.000
_cell.angle_alpha   90.00
_cell.angle_beta   90.00
_cell.angle_gamma   90.00
#
_symmetry.space_group_name_H-M   'P 1'
#
loop_
_entity.id
_entity.type
_entity.pdbx_description
1 polymer ?
#
loop_
_entity_poly.entity_id
_entity_poly.type
_entity_poly.pdbx_seq_one_letter_code
_entity_poly.pdbx_strand_id
1 'polypeptide(L)'
;MASSLLLRQRVAPVATGAIIAGIALFPKTALHAEAPEGSHNKKPIYDDYELPTAPTKSHPSADPTSEPTKAGSPTPTDRLAVQIRKTRLFLYDHVAAAENKVNELMDSALHLEDSFTSTIASLAPSPQSGEKLMPGTLYVLVAAMTGSIVSRNRNIVLRGAIPLAVGIGAGWVVLPNTMRNVSDLLWKYEQRFPAIADGHVRTREGIEKAWRMARIHTQQAVNIVDDKVSGGRAVVEDWVKKGN
;
A
#
# COMPACT_ATOMS: atom_id res chain seq x y z
N MET A 1 1.50 -37.16 41.54
CA MET A 1 0.05 -37.33 41.32
C MET A 1 -0.60 -35.96 41.50
N ALA A 2 -1.36 -35.35 40.60
CA ALA A 2 -1.69 -35.63 39.23
C ALA A 2 -2.20 -34.30 38.63
N SER A 3 -1.82 -34.05 37.39
CA SER A 3 -2.40 -33.16 36.37
C SER A 3 -3.78 -32.57 36.63
N SER A 4 -3.93 -31.25 36.44
CA SER A 4 -5.19 -30.64 36.02
C SER A 4 -5.00 -29.81 34.73
N LEU A 5 -5.40 -30.47 33.63
CA LEU A 5 -6.27 -29.97 32.58
C LEU A 5 -5.77 -28.81 31.69
N LEU A 6 -5.13 -29.26 30.60
CA LEU A 6 -5.22 -28.70 29.26
C LEU A 6 -6.68 -28.43 28.85
N LEU A 7 -7.05 -27.16 28.65
CA LEU A 7 -8.17 -26.78 27.78
C LEU A 7 -7.92 -25.37 27.20
N ARG A 8 -7.26 -25.28 26.03
CA ARG A 8 -7.91 -25.12 24.73
C ARG A 8 -8.45 -23.69 24.50
N GLN A 9 -7.66 -22.86 23.82
CA GLN A 9 -8.21 -21.90 22.86
C GLN A 9 -7.21 -21.68 21.72
N ARG A 10 -7.44 -22.42 20.64
CA ARG A 10 -6.87 -22.16 19.32
C ARG A 10 -7.53 -20.90 18.78
N VAL A 11 -6.75 -19.87 18.49
CA VAL A 11 -7.13 -18.83 17.53
C VAL A 11 -5.98 -18.75 16.54
N ALA A 12 -6.13 -19.45 15.42
CA ALA A 12 -5.24 -19.33 14.28
C ALA A 12 -5.49 -17.95 13.62
N PRO A 13 -4.46 -17.17 13.29
CA PRO A 13 -4.65 -15.99 12.47
C PRO A 13 -4.85 -16.42 11.01
N VAL A 14 -6.11 -16.39 10.55
CA VAL A 14 -6.44 -16.32 9.13
C VAL A 14 -6.11 -14.90 8.68
N ALA A 15 -4.85 -14.66 8.30
CA ALA A 15 -4.39 -13.38 7.77
C ALA A 15 -3.27 -13.56 6.73
N THR A 16 -3.39 -14.59 5.90
CA THR A 16 -2.48 -14.89 4.76
C THR A 16 -3.31 -15.30 3.55
N GLY A 17 -4.27 -14.46 3.16
CA GLY A 17 -5.19 -14.74 2.05
C GLY A 17 -4.79 -14.19 0.68
N ALA A 18 -3.86 -13.23 0.61
CA ALA A 18 -3.63 -12.50 -0.64
C ALA A 18 -2.38 -12.92 -1.46
N ILE A 19 -1.46 -13.71 -0.88
CA ILE A 19 -0.19 -14.08 -1.56
C ILE A 19 -0.23 -15.48 -2.18
N ILE A 20 -1.23 -16.32 -1.86
CA ILE A 20 -1.28 -17.72 -2.33
C ILE A 20 -1.95 -17.87 -3.72
N ALA A 21 -2.62 -16.83 -4.24
CA ALA A 21 -3.28 -16.92 -5.55
C ALA A 21 -2.30 -17.09 -6.74
N GLY A 22 -1.03 -16.68 -6.59
CA GLY A 22 -0.03 -16.76 -7.68
C GLY A 22 0.63 -18.12 -7.86
N ILE A 23 0.56 -19.02 -6.88
CA ILE A 23 1.28 -20.32 -6.93
C ILE A 23 0.37 -21.46 -7.40
N ALA A 24 -0.96 -21.29 -7.37
CA ALA A 24 -1.91 -22.33 -7.76
C ALA A 24 -2.05 -22.55 -9.28
N LEU A 25 -1.46 -21.68 -10.12
CA LEU A 25 -1.54 -21.77 -11.58
C LEU A 25 -0.29 -22.34 -12.26
N PHE A 26 0.67 -22.92 -11.52
CA PHE A 26 1.78 -23.65 -12.14
C PHE A 26 1.34 -25.07 -12.53
N PRO A 27 1.23 -25.41 -13.83
CA PRO A 27 0.97 -26.79 -14.23
C PRO A 27 2.20 -27.65 -13.91
N LYS A 28 2.04 -28.63 -13.02
CA LYS A 28 3.10 -29.57 -12.61
C LYS A 28 3.35 -30.72 -13.60
N THR A 29 2.73 -30.71 -14.78
CA THR A 29 2.98 -31.70 -15.82
C THR A 29 3.97 -31.14 -16.82
N ALA A 30 5.24 -31.57 -16.72
CA ALA A 30 6.17 -31.48 -17.83
C ALA A 30 5.61 -32.38 -18.96
N LEU A 31 4.89 -31.78 -19.90
CA LEU A 31 4.50 -32.44 -21.14
C LEU A 31 5.77 -32.63 -21.96
N HIS A 32 6.40 -33.80 -21.78
CA HIS A 32 7.46 -34.28 -22.64
C HIS A 32 6.91 -34.36 -24.06
N ALA A 33 7.48 -33.57 -24.97
CA ALA A 33 7.29 -33.74 -26.40
C ALA A 33 8.08 -34.97 -26.85
N GLU A 34 7.59 -36.17 -26.54
CA GLU A 34 8.08 -37.37 -27.21
C GLU A 34 7.61 -37.33 -28.66
N ALA A 35 8.57 -37.17 -29.56
CA ALA A 35 8.39 -37.35 -30.99
C ALA A 35 7.98 -38.82 -31.26
N PRO A 36 7.10 -39.09 -32.23
CA PRO A 36 6.84 -40.46 -32.63
C PRO A 36 8.10 -41.05 -33.27
N GLU A 37 8.70 -42.03 -32.60
CA GLU A 37 9.66 -42.99 -33.16
C GLU A 37 8.97 -43.72 -34.32
N GLY A 38 9.17 -43.20 -35.52
CA GLY A 38 8.60 -43.68 -36.76
C GLY A 38 9.58 -43.43 -37.89
N SER A 39 10.40 -44.45 -38.13
CA SER A 39 11.33 -44.69 -39.24
C SER A 39 11.00 -44.01 -40.58
N HIS A 40 11.37 -42.74 -40.75
CA HIS A 40 11.48 -42.13 -42.07
C HIS A 40 12.76 -41.29 -42.15
N ASN A 41 13.79 -41.91 -42.75
CA ASN A 41 15.04 -41.30 -43.17
C ASN A 41 14.77 -40.16 -44.16
N LYS A 42 14.51 -38.95 -43.65
CA LYS A 42 14.46 -37.72 -44.45
C LYS A 42 15.89 -37.23 -44.60
N LYS A 43 16.44 -37.42 -45.81
CA LYS A 43 17.72 -36.83 -46.20
C LYS A 43 17.63 -35.30 -46.11
N PRO A 44 18.64 -34.59 -45.56
CA PRO A 44 18.68 -33.13 -45.56
C PRO A 44 18.71 -32.60 -47.00
N ILE A 45 17.96 -31.52 -47.24
CA ILE A 45 17.71 -30.91 -48.56
C ILE A 45 18.89 -30.04 -49.04
N TYR A 46 19.97 -29.95 -48.26
CA TYR A 46 21.13 -29.11 -48.58
C TYR A 46 22.42 -29.86 -48.31
N ASP A 47 22.82 -30.68 -49.29
CA ASP A 47 24.19 -31.13 -49.54
C ASP A 47 24.19 -31.62 -50.98
N ASP A 48 24.42 -30.69 -51.92
CA ASP A 48 24.95 -30.93 -53.27
C ASP A 48 24.97 -29.57 -54.00
N TYR A 49 25.99 -28.76 -53.69
CA TYR A 49 26.39 -27.65 -54.56
C TYR A 49 27.71 -28.02 -55.25
N GLU A 50 27.63 -28.91 -56.24
CA GLU A 50 28.69 -28.98 -57.25
C GLU A 50 28.53 -27.80 -58.22
N LEU A 51 29.61 -27.03 -58.38
CA LEU A 51 29.75 -25.92 -59.31
C LEU A 51 29.65 -26.41 -60.78
N PRO A 52 29.28 -25.52 -61.72
CA PRO A 52 28.47 -25.87 -62.89
C PRO A 52 29.28 -26.37 -64.09
N THR A 53 28.76 -27.40 -64.76
CA THR A 53 29.02 -27.65 -66.19
C THR A 53 27.68 -27.90 -66.90
N ALA A 54 27.35 -27.03 -67.86
CA ALA A 54 26.12 -27.07 -68.68
C ALA A 54 26.16 -28.15 -69.77
N PRO A 55 25.11 -28.33 -70.62
CA PRO A 55 23.65 -28.24 -70.44
C PRO A 55 22.95 -29.56 -70.88
N THR A 56 21.60 -29.66 -70.79
CA THR A 56 20.70 -30.08 -71.91
C THR A 56 19.29 -30.49 -71.41
N LYS A 57 18.29 -29.67 -71.80
CA LYS A 57 16.88 -29.96 -72.16
C LYS A 57 16.02 -30.89 -71.28
N SER A 58 14.92 -30.36 -70.73
CA SER A 58 13.53 -30.46 -71.27
C SER A 58 12.45 -30.31 -70.18
N HIS A 59 11.49 -29.40 -70.42
CA HIS A 59 10.18 -29.27 -69.75
C HIS A 59 9.26 -30.46 -70.15
N PRO A 60 8.20 -30.84 -69.39
CA PRO A 60 7.01 -30.01 -69.08
C PRO A 60 6.46 -30.14 -67.63
N SER A 61 6.05 -29.04 -66.98
CA SER A 61 4.66 -28.56 -66.86
C SER A 61 3.60 -29.62 -66.49
N ALA A 62 3.17 -29.63 -65.24
CA ALA A 62 1.82 -30.03 -64.82
C ALA A 62 1.52 -29.47 -63.40
N ASP A 63 0.81 -28.35 -63.36
CA ASP A 63 -0.02 -27.98 -62.20
C ASP A 63 -1.20 -28.96 -62.09
N PRO A 64 -1.67 -29.29 -60.88
CA PRO A 64 -3.07 -29.58 -60.67
C PRO A 64 -3.71 -28.44 -59.88
N THR A 65 -4.43 -27.62 -60.63
CA THR A 65 -5.72 -27.01 -60.30
C THR A 65 -6.35 -27.51 -59.00
N SER A 66 -6.52 -26.59 -58.07
CA SER A 66 -7.32 -26.75 -56.85
C SER A 66 -8.79 -26.48 -57.18
N GLU A 67 -9.61 -27.52 -57.26
CA GLU A 67 -11.07 -27.38 -57.22
C GLU A 67 -11.59 -27.50 -55.77
N PRO A 68 -12.58 -26.68 -55.36
CA PRO A 68 -13.15 -26.72 -54.02
C PRO A 68 -14.28 -27.76 -53.96
N THR A 69 -13.97 -28.95 -53.47
CA THR A 69 -14.98 -30.01 -53.31
C THR A 69 -15.90 -29.73 -52.12
N LYS A 70 -17.10 -29.24 -52.43
CA LYS A 70 -18.41 -29.64 -51.90
C LYS A 70 -18.54 -29.91 -50.39
N ALA A 71 -19.35 -29.09 -49.72
CA ALA A 71 -19.78 -29.22 -48.33
C ALA A 71 -20.35 -30.62 -48.01
N GLY A 72 -19.50 -31.50 -47.48
CA GLY A 72 -19.90 -32.74 -46.83
C GLY A 72 -20.35 -32.46 -45.40
N SER A 73 -21.34 -33.21 -44.92
CA SER A 73 -21.75 -33.20 -43.52
C SER A 73 -20.51 -33.29 -42.61
N PRO A 74 -20.39 -32.45 -41.58
CA PRO A 74 -19.16 -32.31 -40.82
C PRO A 74 -18.76 -33.66 -40.26
N THR A 75 -17.57 -34.10 -40.65
CA THR A 75 -16.97 -35.30 -40.08
C THR A 75 -16.79 -35.08 -38.57
N PRO A 76 -16.86 -36.15 -37.74
CA PRO A 76 -16.71 -36.02 -36.29
C PRO A 76 -15.45 -35.23 -35.87
N THR A 77 -14.38 -35.32 -36.66
CA THR A 77 -13.12 -34.60 -36.47
C THR A 77 -13.25 -33.08 -36.69
N ASP A 78 -14.06 -32.64 -37.66
CA ASP A 78 -14.28 -31.22 -37.95
C ASP A 78 -15.04 -30.52 -36.80
N ARG A 79 -15.98 -31.22 -36.17
CA ARG A 79 -16.69 -30.72 -34.97
C ARG A 79 -15.74 -30.53 -33.79
N LEU A 80 -14.80 -31.45 -33.60
CA LEU A 80 -13.78 -31.34 -32.56
C LEU A 80 -12.84 -30.16 -32.82
N ALA A 81 -12.40 -29.98 -34.07
CA ALA A 81 -11.55 -28.86 -34.45
C ALA A 81 -12.21 -27.50 -34.16
N VAL A 82 -13.51 -27.37 -34.43
CA VAL A 82 -14.29 -26.17 -34.10
C VAL A 82 -14.37 -25.95 -32.57
N GLN A 83 -14.55 -27.02 -31.79
CA GLN A 83 -14.57 -26.92 -30.32
C GLN A 83 -13.22 -26.51 -29.75
N ILE A 84 -12.11 -27.11 -30.21
CA ILE A 84 -10.75 -26.75 -29.80
C ILE A 84 -10.44 -25.29 -30.16
N ARG A 85 -10.92 -24.83 -31.32
CA ARG A 85 -10.78 -23.42 -31.72
C ARG A 85 -11.53 -22.49 -30.77
N LYS A 86 -12.78 -22.83 -30.43
CA LYS A 86 -13.60 -22.02 -29.49
C LYS A 86 -12.99 -21.98 -28.10
N THR A 87 -12.52 -23.12 -27.57
CA THR A 87 -11.90 -23.19 -26.25
C THR A 87 -10.61 -22.39 -26.21
N ARG A 88 -9.79 -22.48 -27.27
CA ARG A 88 -8.56 -21.69 -27.42
C ARG A 88 -8.85 -20.19 -27.39
N LEU A 89 -9.80 -19.72 -28.21
CA LEU A 89 -10.15 -18.30 -28.25
C LEU A 89 -10.70 -17.81 -26.92
N PHE A 90 -11.62 -18.57 -26.31
CA PHE A 90 -12.16 -18.24 -24.99
C PHE A 90 -11.04 -18.13 -23.94
N LEU A 91 -10.08 -19.07 -23.93
CA LEU A 91 -8.96 -19.02 -23.01
C LEU A 91 -8.04 -17.83 -23.27
N TYR A 92 -7.74 -17.52 -24.54
CA TYR A 92 -6.96 -16.33 -24.90
C TYR A 92 -7.63 -15.04 -24.46
N ASP A 93 -8.94 -14.90 -24.68
CA ASP A 93 -9.67 -13.68 -24.30
C ASP A 93 -9.64 -13.48 -22.78
N HIS A 94 -9.76 -14.56 -21.99
CA HIS A 94 -9.71 -14.49 -20.53
C HIS A 94 -8.29 -14.22 -20.01
N VAL A 95 -7.27 -14.82 -20.63
CA VAL A 95 -5.86 -14.56 -20.28
C VAL A 95 -5.50 -13.12 -20.63
N ALA A 96 -5.88 -12.63 -21.80
CA ALA A 96 -5.64 -11.26 -22.23
C ALA A 96 -6.38 -10.25 -21.33
N ALA A 97 -7.63 -10.53 -20.94
CA ALA A 97 -8.36 -9.68 -20.00
C ALA A 97 -7.69 -9.65 -18.61
N ALA A 98 -7.17 -10.78 -18.13
CA ALA A 98 -6.44 -10.85 -16.88
C ALA A 98 -5.11 -10.10 -16.95
N GLU A 99 -4.36 -10.27 -18.05
CA GLU A 99 -3.10 -9.56 -18.31
C GLU A 99 -3.33 -8.05 -18.33
N ASN A 100 -4.35 -7.57 -19.03
CA ASN A 100 -4.70 -6.15 -19.08
C ASN A 100 -5.05 -5.59 -17.69
N LYS A 101 -5.76 -6.35 -16.86
CA LYS A 101 -6.08 -5.93 -15.48
C LYS A 101 -4.86 -5.89 -14.59
N VAL A 102 -3.94 -6.85 -14.73
CA VAL A 102 -2.67 -6.84 -14.01
C VAL A 102 -1.82 -5.64 -14.44
N ASN A 103 -1.78 -5.33 -15.75
CA ASN A 103 -1.06 -4.17 -16.25
C ASN A 103 -1.65 -2.86 -15.72
N GLU A 104 -2.98 -2.70 -15.77
CA GLU A 104 -3.68 -1.52 -15.24
C GLU A 104 -3.44 -1.32 -13.73
N LEU A 105 -3.39 -2.42 -12.96
CA LEU A 105 -3.05 -2.38 -11.54
C LEU A 105 -1.59 -2.01 -11.31
N MET A 106 -0.67 -2.56 -12.11
CA MET A 106 0.75 -2.21 -12.04
C MET A 106 0.97 -0.74 -12.38
N ASP A 107 0.36 -0.26 -13.46
CA ASP A 107 0.44 1.14 -13.89
C ASP A 107 -0.12 2.07 -12.81
N SER A 108 -1.24 1.70 -12.19
CA SER A 108 -1.84 2.46 -11.08
C SER A 108 -0.95 2.44 -9.84
N ALA A 109 -0.34 1.29 -9.51
CA ALA A 109 0.57 1.15 -8.37
C ALA A 109 1.83 2.00 -8.57
N LEU A 110 2.44 1.95 -9.76
CA LEU A 110 3.60 2.76 -10.11
C LEU A 110 3.26 4.25 -10.13
N HIS A 111 2.11 4.64 -10.69
CA HIS A 111 1.67 6.04 -10.66
C HIS A 111 1.43 6.54 -9.22
N LEU A 112 0.90 5.66 -8.35
CA LEU A 112 0.80 5.97 -6.93
C LEU A 112 2.19 6.14 -6.33
N GLU A 113 3.13 5.22 -6.56
CA GLU A 113 4.51 5.32 -6.08
C GLU A 113 5.21 6.61 -6.54
N ASP A 114 5.03 7.00 -7.80
CA ASP A 114 5.56 8.25 -8.36
C ASP A 114 4.91 9.48 -7.69
N SER A 115 3.60 9.45 -7.48
CA SER A 115 2.89 10.52 -6.79
C SER A 115 3.31 10.64 -5.32
N PHE A 116 3.54 9.52 -4.63
CA PHE A 116 4.07 9.50 -3.26
C PHE A 116 5.50 10.00 -3.21
N THR A 117 6.35 9.57 -4.15
CA THR A 117 7.76 9.97 -4.23
C THR A 117 7.90 11.45 -4.50
N SER A 118 7.16 11.99 -5.48
CA SER A 118 7.13 13.41 -5.77
C SER A 118 6.57 14.24 -4.61
N THR A 119 5.54 13.73 -3.92
CA THR A 119 4.97 14.37 -2.73
C THR A 119 5.98 14.40 -1.58
N ILE A 120 6.63 13.27 -1.27
CA ILE A 120 7.66 13.17 -0.23
C ILE A 120 8.86 14.05 -0.57
N ALA A 121 9.29 14.06 -1.83
CA ALA A 121 10.35 14.94 -2.31
C ALA A 121 9.98 16.43 -2.16
N SER A 122 8.71 16.78 -2.37
CA SER A 122 8.22 18.14 -2.16
C SER A 122 8.11 18.54 -0.68
N LEU A 123 7.99 17.55 0.21
CA LEU A 123 7.92 17.74 1.67
C LEU A 123 9.32 17.84 2.30
N ALA A 124 10.35 17.31 1.66
CA ALA A 124 11.71 17.36 2.16
C ALA A 124 12.18 18.83 2.25
N PRO A 125 12.70 19.27 3.42
CA PRO A 125 13.23 20.62 3.56
C PRO A 125 14.36 20.84 2.56
N SER A 126 14.38 22.02 1.94
CA SER A 126 15.51 22.41 1.09
C SER A 126 16.81 22.35 1.92
N PRO A 127 17.94 21.94 1.34
CA PRO A 127 19.21 21.75 2.06
C PRO A 127 19.72 23.03 2.74
N GLN A 128 19.13 24.18 2.44
CA GLN A 128 19.42 25.49 3.05
C GLN A 128 18.76 25.68 4.42
N SER A 129 17.74 24.89 4.78
CA SER A 129 17.01 25.02 6.05
C SER A 129 17.80 24.52 7.27
N GLY A 130 18.92 23.81 7.07
CA GLY A 130 19.77 23.32 8.17
C GLY A 130 19.16 22.22 9.04
N GLU A 131 17.95 21.73 8.73
CA GLU A 131 17.29 20.64 9.46
C GLU A 131 17.98 19.31 9.13
N LYS A 132 18.54 18.65 10.15
CA LYS A 132 19.14 17.32 9.97
C LYS A 132 18.05 16.24 10.09
N LEU A 133 17.51 15.82 8.95
CA LEU A 133 16.47 14.78 8.88
C LEU A 133 16.93 13.47 9.54
N MET A 134 18.16 13.02 9.26
CA MET A 134 18.66 11.72 9.73
C MET A 134 18.69 11.58 11.28
N PRO A 135 19.30 12.50 12.05
CA PRO A 135 19.17 12.49 13.52
C PRO A 135 17.78 12.91 13.99
N GLY A 136 17.12 13.84 13.28
CA GLY A 136 15.83 14.37 13.69
C GLY A 136 14.72 13.32 13.71
N THR A 137 14.60 12.54 12.65
CA THR A 137 13.60 11.45 12.57
C THR A 137 13.88 10.36 13.60
N LEU A 138 15.15 10.08 13.91
CA LEU A 138 15.52 9.18 15.00
C LEU A 138 15.03 9.71 16.35
N TYR A 139 15.20 10.99 16.65
CA TYR A 139 14.68 11.58 17.89
C TYR A 139 13.16 11.52 17.98
N VAL A 140 12.47 11.75 16.86
CA VAL A 140 11.00 11.61 16.79
C VAL A 140 10.56 10.16 17.05
N LEU A 141 11.27 9.19 16.46
CA LEU A 141 10.98 7.77 16.65
C LEU A 141 11.25 7.31 18.09
N VAL A 142 12.35 7.78 18.69
CA VAL A 142 12.66 7.53 20.11
C VAL A 142 11.58 8.14 21.00
N ALA A 143 11.16 9.38 20.75
CA ALA A 143 10.08 10.02 21.51
C ALA A 143 8.77 9.23 21.41
N ALA A 144 8.39 8.77 20.22
CA ALA A 144 7.22 7.91 20.02
C ALA A 144 7.35 6.58 20.79
N MET A 145 8.53 5.95 20.76
CA MET A 145 8.81 4.73 21.52
C MET A 145 8.73 4.97 23.03
N THR A 146 9.21 6.11 23.53
CA THR A 146 9.01 6.53 24.92
C THR A 146 7.52 6.70 25.25
N GLY A 147 6.74 7.31 24.35
CA GLY A 147 5.27 7.39 24.50
C GLY A 147 4.59 6.01 24.57
N SER A 148 5.11 5.02 23.85
CA SER A 148 4.66 3.62 23.90
C SER A 148 4.94 2.96 25.26
N ILE A 149 6.13 3.21 25.82
CA ILE A 149 6.48 2.74 27.16
C ILE A 149 5.55 3.36 28.21
N VAL A 150 5.30 4.67 28.11
CA VAL A 150 4.43 5.40 29.05
C VAL A 150 2.97 4.93 28.97
N SER A 151 2.49 4.60 27.77
CA SER A 151 1.11 4.14 27.55
C SER A 151 0.90 2.64 27.73
N ARG A 152 1.95 1.89 28.07
CA ARG A 152 1.96 0.41 28.13
C ARG A 152 0.88 -0.19 29.03
N ASN A 153 0.55 0.46 30.15
CA ASN A 153 -0.47 0.01 31.12
C ASN A 153 -1.76 0.85 31.06
N ARG A 154 -2.10 1.38 29.89
CA ARG A 154 -3.33 2.13 29.65
C ARG A 154 -4.21 1.40 28.65
N ASN A 155 -5.43 1.89 28.52
CA ASN A 155 -6.44 1.33 27.63
C ASN A 155 -5.91 1.18 26.19
N ILE A 156 -6.41 0.21 25.41
CA ILE A 156 -5.88 -0.10 24.07
C ILE A 156 -5.85 1.12 23.13
N VAL A 157 -6.82 2.03 23.29
CA VAL A 157 -6.89 3.30 22.57
C VAL A 157 -5.72 4.21 22.94
N LEU A 158 -5.42 4.36 24.24
CA LEU A 158 -4.29 5.18 24.71
C LEU A 158 -2.94 4.58 24.29
N ARG A 159 -2.85 3.25 24.26
CA ARG A 159 -1.65 2.53 23.81
C ARG A 159 -1.32 2.80 22.33
N GLY A 160 -2.33 3.05 21.50
CA GLY A 160 -2.14 3.46 20.11
C GLY A 160 -1.98 4.97 19.93
N ALA A 161 -2.78 5.77 20.63
CA ALA A 161 -2.84 7.21 20.42
C ALA A 161 -1.65 7.97 21.03
N ILE A 162 -1.17 7.58 22.21
CA ILE A 162 -0.09 8.31 22.91
C ILE A 162 1.23 8.27 22.12
N PRO A 163 1.71 7.12 21.61
CA PRO A 163 2.93 7.10 20.79
C PRO A 163 2.85 8.02 19.58
N LEU A 164 1.70 8.05 18.92
CA LEU A 164 1.45 8.89 17.76
C LEU A 164 1.44 10.37 18.14
N ALA A 165 0.72 10.74 19.20
CA ALA A 165 0.66 12.12 19.68
C ALA A 165 2.04 12.64 20.09
N VAL A 166 2.82 11.82 20.82
CA VAL A 166 4.19 12.18 21.24
C VAL A 166 5.12 12.25 20.03
N GLY A 167 5.01 11.33 19.08
CA GLY A 167 5.80 11.37 17.83
C GLY A 167 5.51 12.61 16.99
N ILE A 168 4.23 12.94 16.77
CA ILE A 168 3.83 14.14 16.03
C ILE A 168 4.30 15.41 16.76
N GLY A 169 4.13 15.45 18.09
CA GLY A 169 4.61 16.56 18.91
C GLY A 169 6.13 16.74 18.83
N ALA A 170 6.89 15.65 18.94
CA ALA A 170 8.34 15.67 18.77
C ALA A 170 8.74 16.10 17.36
N GLY A 171 8.00 15.69 16.34
CA GLY A 171 8.20 16.14 14.96
C GLY A 171 8.07 17.64 14.81
N TRP A 172 7.11 18.25 15.50
CA TRP A 172 6.94 19.72 15.51
C TRP A 172 8.08 20.46 16.22
N VAL A 173 8.68 19.85 17.23
CA VAL A 173 9.80 20.43 17.99
C VAL A 173 11.14 20.25 17.26
N VAL A 174 11.38 19.06 16.70
CA VAL A 174 12.67 18.67 16.11
C VAL A 174 12.75 19.03 14.63
N LEU A 175 11.62 18.97 13.90
CA LEU A 175 11.52 19.25 12.46
C LEU A 175 10.37 20.24 12.14
N PRO A 176 10.47 21.50 12.62
CA PRO A 176 9.38 22.45 12.52
C PRO A 176 9.02 22.83 11.08
N ASN A 177 9.98 22.97 10.16
CA ASN A 177 9.67 23.35 8.77
C ASN A 177 9.09 22.18 7.99
N THR A 178 9.62 20.98 8.18
CA THR A 178 9.06 19.77 7.57
C THR A 178 7.60 19.58 7.99
N MET A 179 7.28 19.74 9.28
CA MET A 179 5.90 19.60 9.74
C MET A 179 4.95 20.70 9.24
N ARG A 180 5.43 21.93 9.05
CA ARG A 180 4.65 23.00 8.41
C ARG A 180 4.32 22.68 6.96
N ASN A 181 5.30 22.20 6.19
CA ASN A 181 5.09 21.80 4.80
C ASN A 181 4.09 20.63 4.68
N VAL A 182 4.22 19.62 5.57
CA VAL A 182 3.27 18.50 5.66
C VAL A 182 1.87 19.01 6.00
N SER A 183 1.73 19.92 6.96
CA SER A 183 0.42 20.48 7.33
C SER A 183 -0.20 21.33 6.22
N ASP A 184 0.61 22.09 5.48
CA ASP A 184 0.14 22.90 4.36
C ASP A 184 -0.33 22.02 3.19
N LEU A 185 0.35 20.91 2.94
CA LEU A 185 -0.11 19.92 1.96
C LEU A 185 -1.40 19.24 2.41
N LEU A 186 -1.46 18.82 3.68
CA LEU A 186 -2.66 18.20 4.24
C LEU A 186 -3.86 19.15 4.13
N TRP A 187 -3.64 20.44 4.42
CA TRP A 187 -4.65 21.48 4.28
C TRP A 187 -5.11 21.65 2.82
N LYS A 188 -4.20 21.65 1.84
CA LYS A 188 -4.56 21.69 0.40
C LYS A 188 -5.40 20.48 -0.02
N TYR A 189 -5.07 19.29 0.50
CA TYR A 189 -5.86 18.09 0.22
C TYR A 189 -7.24 18.15 0.91
N GLU A 190 -7.28 18.61 2.16
CA GLU A 190 -8.49 18.78 2.94
C GLU A 190 -9.45 19.81 2.31
N GLN A 191 -8.92 20.90 1.73
CA GLN A 191 -9.72 21.89 0.98
C GLN A 191 -10.47 21.31 -0.21
N ARG A 192 -10.03 20.17 -0.76
CA ARG A 192 -10.76 19.49 -1.83
C ARG A 192 -12.10 18.91 -1.34
N PHE A 193 -12.24 18.69 -0.03
CA PHE A 193 -13.42 18.14 0.61
C PHE A 193 -14.01 19.17 1.61
N PRO A 194 -14.99 19.99 1.20
CA PRO A 194 -15.45 21.14 1.99
C PRO A 194 -16.00 20.74 3.37
N ALA A 195 -16.64 19.58 3.49
CA ALA A 195 -17.16 19.09 4.76
C ALA A 195 -16.08 18.85 5.84
N ILE A 196 -14.87 18.47 5.42
CA ILE A 196 -13.75 18.20 6.33
C ILE A 196 -13.04 19.53 6.65
N ALA A 197 -12.80 20.37 5.65
CA ALA A 197 -12.20 21.70 5.82
C ALA A 197 -12.99 22.59 6.80
N ASP A 198 -14.31 22.65 6.67
CA ASP A 198 -15.17 23.40 7.58
C ASP A 198 -15.11 22.84 9.01
N GLY A 199 -15.03 21.51 9.14
CA GLY A 199 -14.83 20.82 10.40
C GLY A 199 -13.51 21.20 11.07
N HIS A 200 -12.40 21.26 10.30
CA HIS A 200 -11.09 21.67 10.80
C HIS A 200 -11.09 23.10 11.31
N VAL A 201 -11.61 24.05 10.51
CA VAL A 201 -11.68 25.47 10.89
C VAL A 201 -12.52 25.64 12.15
N ARG A 202 -13.69 25.00 12.21
CA ARG A 202 -14.56 25.06 13.39
C ARG A 202 -13.89 24.48 14.63
N THR A 203 -13.17 23.37 14.49
CA THR A 203 -12.45 22.73 15.60
C THR A 203 -11.34 23.64 16.10
N ARG A 204 -10.55 24.22 15.18
CA ARG A 204 -9.49 25.17 15.52
C ARG A 204 -10.04 26.39 16.25
N GLU A 205 -11.10 27.00 15.74
CA GLU A 205 -11.77 28.12 16.41
C GLU A 205 -12.28 27.74 17.80
N GLY A 206 -12.82 26.53 17.96
CA GLY A 206 -13.27 26.00 19.24
C GLY A 206 -12.12 25.92 20.25
N ILE A 207 -10.96 25.39 19.84
CA ILE A 207 -9.76 25.30 20.68
C ILE A 207 -9.23 26.68 21.03
N GLU A 208 -9.15 27.61 20.06
CA GLU A 208 -8.69 28.99 20.31
C GLU A 208 -9.61 29.74 21.27
N LYS A 209 -10.93 29.55 21.14
CA LYS A 209 -11.93 30.11 22.08
C LYS A 209 -11.78 29.48 23.46
N ALA A 210 -11.64 28.16 23.55
CA ALA A 210 -11.45 27.46 24.82
C ALA A 210 -10.15 27.90 25.52
N TRP A 211 -9.05 28.09 24.79
CA TRP A 211 -7.78 28.55 25.34
C TRP A 211 -7.86 29.99 25.87
N ARG A 212 -8.51 30.89 25.11
CA ARG A 212 -8.78 32.26 25.58
C ARG A 212 -9.64 32.26 26.85
N MET A 213 -10.70 31.46 26.85
CA MET A 213 -11.61 31.32 28.00
C MET A 213 -10.88 30.78 29.23
N ALA A 214 -10.06 29.74 29.04
CA ALA A 214 -9.24 29.16 30.10
C ALA A 214 -8.29 30.20 30.69
N ARG A 215 -7.57 30.96 29.84
CA ARG A 215 -6.67 32.02 30.30
C ARG A 215 -7.39 33.08 31.14
N ILE A 216 -8.55 33.54 30.69
CA ILE A 216 -9.35 34.53 31.41
C ILE A 216 -9.82 33.97 32.77
N HIS A 217 -10.33 32.74 32.81
CA HIS A 217 -10.78 32.13 34.07
C HIS A 217 -9.65 31.75 35.02
N THR A 218 -8.47 31.40 34.53
CA THR A 218 -7.30 31.16 35.39
C THR A 218 -6.89 32.41 36.15
N GLN A 219 -7.01 33.59 35.51
CA GLN A 219 -6.68 34.85 36.17
C GLN A 219 -7.68 35.19 37.29
N GLN A 220 -8.96 34.87 37.10
CA GLN A 220 -9.96 34.96 38.15
C GLN A 220 -9.71 33.98 39.30
N ALA A 221 -9.31 32.74 38.98
CA ALA A 221 -9.00 31.72 39.99
C ALA A 221 -7.79 32.11 40.86
N VAL A 222 -6.74 32.70 40.27
CA VAL A 222 -5.56 33.17 41.03
C VAL A 222 -5.96 34.25 42.03
N ASN A 223 -6.79 35.21 41.63
CA ASN A 223 -7.27 36.27 42.53
C ASN A 223 -8.08 35.69 43.70
N ILE A 224 -8.97 34.72 43.44
CA ILE A 224 -9.76 34.06 44.49
C ILE A 224 -8.86 33.31 45.49
N VAL A 225 -7.81 32.65 45.01
CA VAL A 225 -6.84 31.96 45.88
C VAL A 225 -6.08 32.98 46.72
N ASP A 226 -5.67 34.10 46.15
CA ASP A 226 -4.96 35.16 46.88
C ASP A 226 -5.85 35.79 47.96
N ASP A 227 -7.12 36.06 47.66
CA ASP A 227 -8.13 36.54 48.62
C ASP A 227 -8.36 35.53 49.77
N LYS A 228 -8.39 34.23 49.46
CA LYS A 228 -8.55 33.18 50.49
C LYS A 228 -7.30 33.03 51.37
N VAL A 229 -6.11 33.12 50.77
CA VAL A 229 -4.84 33.03 51.52
C VAL A 229 -4.65 34.25 52.41
N SER A 230 -4.96 35.45 51.92
CA SER A 230 -4.89 36.69 52.71
C SER A 230 -5.91 36.70 53.85
N GLY A 231 -7.17 36.29 53.59
CA GLY A 231 -8.19 36.13 54.61
C GLY A 231 -7.82 35.09 55.68
N GLY A 232 -7.23 33.97 55.26
CA GLY A 232 -6.71 32.96 56.19
C GLY A 232 -5.58 33.49 57.07
N ARG A 233 -4.65 34.27 56.50
CA ARG A 233 -3.58 34.94 57.27
C ARG A 233 -4.15 35.91 58.31
N ALA A 234 -5.14 36.72 57.93
CA ALA A 234 -5.77 37.68 58.83
C ALA A 234 -6.45 36.99 60.05
N VAL A 235 -7.09 35.83 59.85
CA VAL A 235 -7.70 35.06 60.94
C VAL A 235 -6.65 34.51 61.90
N VAL A 236 -5.51 34.04 61.38
CA VAL A 236 -4.40 33.57 62.21
C VAL A 236 -3.80 34.73 63.01
N GLU A 237 -3.62 35.89 62.40
CA GLU A 237 -3.11 37.09 63.08
C GLU A 237 -4.06 37.59 64.19
N ASP A 238 -5.38 37.58 63.95
CA ASP A 238 -6.37 37.98 64.97
C ASP A 238 -6.41 36.99 66.14
N TRP A 239 -6.22 35.70 65.88
CA TRP A 239 -6.12 34.68 66.91
C TRP A 239 -4.87 34.85 67.78
N VAL A 240 -3.71 35.11 67.17
CA VAL A 240 -2.46 35.38 67.90
C VAL A 240 -2.57 36.65 68.75
N LYS A 241 -3.25 37.70 68.25
CA LYS A 241 -3.47 38.95 69.01
C LYS A 241 -4.42 38.80 70.19
N LYS A 242 -5.36 37.85 70.17
CA LYS A 242 -6.29 37.57 71.27
C LYS A 242 -5.73 36.60 72.31
N GLY A 243 -4.69 35.83 71.95
CA GLY A 243 -4.10 34.78 72.80
C GLY A 243 -2.94 35.24 73.69
N ASN A 244 -2.60 36.53 73.68
CA ASN A 244 -1.56 37.17 74.48
C ASN A 244 -2.16 38.35 75.24
#